data_AF-A0A357WWT9-F1
#
_entry.id   AF-A0A357WWT9-F1
#
_cell.length_a   1.000
_cell.length_b   1.000
_cell.length_c   1.000
_cell.angle_alpha   90.00
_cell.angle_beta   90.00
_cell.angle_gamma   90.00
#
_symmetry.space_group_name_H-M   'P 1'
#
loop_
_entity.id
_entity.type
_entity.pdbx_description
1 polymer ?
#
loop_
_entity_poly.entity_id
_entity_poly.type
_entity_poly.pdbx_seq_one_letter_code
_entity_poly.pdbx_strand_id
1 'polypeptide(L)'
;LYEEQHILHDRAKRQTENSIKWAERFKEGGLIDGFALCSDYCFNTNPFFSIDLFDEYIVPYLSWIIREYRGMGYYTIKHTDGNIMPILSRLVDCKPDALHSLDPQGGVSLEEVKRLYGDKVCLIGNVNCALLQTGTDEDCIEDVKRSLSQG
;
A
#
# COMPACT_ATOMS: atom_id res chain seq x y z
N LEU A 1 19.99 2.12 -13.40
CA LEU A 1 18.55 2.02 -13.78
C LEU A 1 18.38 2.17 -15.29
N TYR A 2 18.95 3.22 -15.91
CA TYR A 2 18.71 3.55 -17.32
C TYR A 2 19.37 2.63 -18.37
N GLU A 3 20.51 2.00 -18.08
CA GLU A 3 21.23 1.21 -19.10
C GLU A 3 20.67 -0.22 -19.30
N GLU A 4 19.77 -0.68 -18.41
CA GLU A 4 19.25 -2.06 -18.41
C GLU A 4 17.74 -2.14 -18.11
N GLN A 5 16.94 -1.19 -18.61
CA GLN A 5 15.49 -1.11 -18.34
C GLN A 5 14.75 -2.43 -18.67
N HIS A 6 15.11 -3.08 -19.77
CA HIS A 6 14.52 -4.37 -20.17
C HIS A 6 14.73 -5.47 -19.12
N ILE A 7 15.91 -5.53 -18.50
CA ILE A 7 16.22 -6.51 -17.44
C ILE A 7 15.36 -6.26 -16.20
N LEU A 8 15.15 -4.98 -15.85
CA LEU A 8 14.31 -4.61 -14.72
C LEU A 8 12.84 -4.98 -14.96
N HIS A 9 12.32 -4.69 -16.14
CA HIS A 9 10.96 -5.08 -16.54
C HIS A 9 10.78 -6.60 -16.59
N ASP A 10 11.74 -7.34 -17.14
CA ASP A 10 11.71 -8.81 -17.18
C ASP A 10 11.77 -9.41 -15.78
N ARG A 11 12.52 -8.79 -14.87
CA ARG A 11 12.59 -9.21 -13.48
C ARG A 11 11.28 -8.90 -12.74
N ALA A 12 10.70 -7.72 -12.91
CA ALA A 12 9.42 -7.35 -12.30
C ALA A 12 8.26 -8.21 -12.81
N LYS A 13 8.25 -8.51 -14.12
CA LYS A 13 7.30 -9.44 -14.74
C LYS A 13 7.38 -10.83 -14.12
N ARG A 14 8.58 -11.41 -14.04
CA ARG A 14 8.80 -12.74 -13.44
C ARG A 14 8.38 -12.78 -11.97
N GLN A 15 8.66 -11.74 -11.20
CA GLN A 15 8.21 -11.66 -9.80
C GLN A 15 6.69 -11.65 -9.71
N THR A 16 6.03 -10.84 -10.53
CA THR A 16 4.57 -10.78 -10.60
C THR A 16 3.95 -12.13 -10.94
N GLU A 17 4.44 -12.80 -12.00
CA GLU A 17 3.99 -14.13 -12.39
C GLU A 17 4.17 -15.17 -11.28
N ASN A 18 5.27 -15.09 -10.53
CA ASN A 18 5.51 -15.98 -9.41
C ASN A 18 4.56 -15.72 -8.25
N SER A 19 4.24 -14.45 -7.94
CA SER A 19 3.24 -14.08 -6.92
C SER A 19 1.86 -14.62 -7.29
N ILE A 20 1.44 -14.48 -8.56
CA ILE A 20 0.17 -15.02 -9.08
C ILE A 20 0.12 -16.54 -8.90
N LYS A 21 1.15 -17.26 -9.38
CA LYS A 21 1.24 -18.73 -9.23
C LYS A 21 1.24 -19.19 -7.78
N TRP A 22 1.77 -18.37 -6.88
CA TRP A 22 1.77 -18.68 -5.45
C TRP A 22 0.37 -18.52 -4.85
N ALA A 23 -0.36 -17.45 -5.21
CA ALA A 23 -1.74 -17.23 -4.77
C ALA A 23 -2.72 -18.30 -5.29
N GLU A 24 -2.52 -18.82 -6.51
CA GLU A 24 -3.33 -19.90 -7.08
C GLU A 24 -3.36 -21.16 -6.20
N ARG A 25 -2.26 -21.44 -5.48
CA ARG A 25 -2.15 -22.63 -4.62
C ARG A 25 -3.13 -22.62 -3.45
N PHE A 26 -3.63 -21.46 -3.08
CA PHE A 26 -4.56 -21.31 -1.96
C PHE A 26 -6.04 -21.31 -2.39
N LYS A 27 -6.31 -21.28 -3.70
CA LYS A 27 -7.66 -21.03 -4.24
C LYS A 27 -8.67 -22.11 -3.84
N GLU A 28 -8.24 -23.36 -3.84
CA GLU A 28 -9.12 -24.51 -3.56
C GLU A 28 -9.34 -24.75 -2.06
N GLY A 29 -8.50 -24.17 -1.20
CA GLY A 29 -8.51 -24.44 0.23
C GLY A 29 -9.49 -23.59 1.05
N GLY A 30 -9.92 -22.43 0.52
CA GLY A 30 -10.79 -21.50 1.25
C GLY A 30 -10.21 -20.99 2.59
N LEU A 31 -8.90 -21.13 2.80
CA LEU A 31 -8.23 -20.82 4.07
C LEU A 31 -7.91 -19.33 4.21
N ILE A 32 -7.84 -18.59 3.10
CA ILE A 32 -7.45 -17.18 3.08
C ILE A 32 -8.44 -16.38 2.23
N ASP A 33 -8.79 -15.18 2.71
CA ASP A 33 -9.68 -14.25 2.00
C ASP A 33 -8.92 -13.20 1.18
N GLY A 34 -7.62 -13.02 1.41
CA GLY A 34 -6.86 -11.95 0.78
C GLY A 34 -5.38 -11.90 1.11
N PHE A 35 -4.69 -10.93 0.51
CA PHE A 35 -3.24 -10.72 0.66
C PHE A 35 -2.89 -9.27 0.98
N ALA A 36 -1.89 -9.09 1.84
CA ALA A 36 -1.22 -7.81 2.03
C ALA A 36 0.03 -7.72 1.14
N LEU A 37 0.13 -6.64 0.36
CA LEU A 37 1.24 -6.37 -0.58
C LEU A 37 2.23 -5.38 0.05
N CYS A 38 3.22 -5.88 0.78
CA CYS A 38 4.07 -5.11 1.71
C CYS A 38 5.39 -4.59 1.12
N SER A 39 5.37 -4.04 -0.09
CA SER A 39 6.55 -3.35 -0.65
C SER A 39 6.52 -1.85 -0.33
N ASP A 40 7.50 -1.34 0.42
CA ASP A 40 7.57 0.09 0.71
C ASP A 40 8.00 0.92 -0.48
N TYR A 41 7.41 2.11 -0.58
CA TYR A 41 7.65 3.07 -1.65
C TYR A 41 8.05 4.45 -1.16
N CYS A 42 8.06 4.73 0.15
CA CYS A 42 8.26 6.07 0.66
C CYS A 42 9.17 6.15 1.89
N PHE A 43 9.89 7.26 1.98
CA PHE A 43 10.39 7.81 3.24
C PHE A 43 9.28 8.65 3.88
N ASN A 44 9.49 9.08 5.13
CA ASN A 44 8.57 10.04 5.79
C ASN A 44 8.50 11.40 5.09
N THR A 45 9.45 11.74 4.21
CA THR A 45 9.48 13.01 3.47
C THR A 45 8.93 12.89 2.06
N ASN A 46 9.25 11.81 1.35
CA ASN A 46 8.95 11.66 -0.08
C ASN A 46 9.02 10.18 -0.54
N PRO A 47 8.40 9.86 -1.69
CA PRO A 47 8.58 8.57 -2.35
C PRO A 47 10.04 8.27 -2.74
N PHE A 48 10.38 6.98 -2.84
CA PHE A 48 11.68 6.48 -3.33
C PHE A 48 11.91 6.78 -4.82
N PHE A 49 10.82 6.87 -5.58
CA PHE A 49 10.83 7.06 -7.03
C PHE A 49 10.19 8.40 -7.40
N SER A 50 10.63 9.00 -8.50
CA SER A 50 9.85 10.06 -9.14
C SER A 50 8.50 9.49 -9.61
N ILE A 51 7.53 10.37 -9.86
CA ILE A 51 6.21 9.96 -10.37
C ILE A 51 6.36 9.18 -11.68
N ASP A 52 7.19 9.65 -12.61
CA ASP A 52 7.40 8.97 -13.90
C ASP A 52 7.97 7.55 -13.73
N LEU A 53 8.95 7.37 -12.82
CA LEU A 53 9.51 6.06 -12.54
C LEU A 53 8.51 5.16 -11.79
N PHE A 54 7.66 5.73 -10.94
CA PHE A 54 6.61 4.99 -10.26
C PHE A 54 5.57 4.47 -11.28
N ASP A 55 5.17 5.32 -12.22
CA ASP A 55 4.23 4.99 -13.29
C ASP A 55 4.82 3.95 -14.27
N GLU A 56 6.13 3.98 -14.52
CA GLU A 56 6.81 3.02 -15.40
C GLU A 56 7.07 1.66 -14.72
N TYR A 57 7.60 1.66 -13.50
CA TYR A 57 8.16 0.45 -12.87
C TYR A 57 7.28 -0.18 -11.79
N ILE A 58 6.28 0.54 -11.25
CA ILE A 58 5.47 0.05 -10.13
C ILE A 58 4.02 -0.15 -10.54
N VAL A 59 3.36 0.90 -11.05
CA VAL A 59 1.92 0.89 -11.36
C VAL A 59 1.49 -0.29 -12.24
N PRO A 60 2.20 -0.65 -13.33
CA PRO A 60 1.74 -1.72 -14.23
C PRO A 60 1.71 -3.08 -13.54
N TYR A 61 2.72 -3.38 -12.72
CA TYR A 61 2.85 -4.67 -12.05
C TYR A 61 1.97 -4.76 -10.81
N LEU A 62 1.85 -3.68 -10.04
CA LEU A 62 0.92 -3.60 -8.91
C LEU A 62 -0.53 -3.79 -9.39
N SER A 63 -0.94 -3.07 -10.44
CA SER A 63 -2.26 -3.22 -11.05
C SER A 63 -2.50 -4.63 -11.57
N TRP A 64 -1.47 -5.27 -12.15
CA TRP A 64 -1.57 -6.63 -12.64
C TRP A 64 -1.80 -7.62 -11.49
N ILE A 65 -0.99 -7.60 -10.44
CA ILE A 65 -1.16 -8.49 -9.27
C ILE A 65 -2.55 -8.33 -8.66
N ILE A 66 -2.98 -7.08 -8.42
CA ILE A 66 -4.29 -6.80 -7.81
C ILE A 66 -5.42 -7.34 -8.69
N ARG A 67 -5.34 -7.15 -10.01
CA ARG A 67 -6.36 -7.66 -10.95
C ARG A 67 -6.44 -9.18 -10.91
N GLU A 68 -5.31 -9.89 -10.94
CA GLU A 68 -5.32 -11.35 -10.91
C GLU A 68 -5.83 -11.87 -9.57
N TYR A 69 -5.41 -11.28 -8.45
CA TYR A 69 -5.87 -11.68 -7.12
C TYR A 69 -7.38 -11.47 -6.96
N ARG A 70 -7.91 -10.33 -7.41
CA ARG A 70 -9.35 -10.10 -7.47
C ARG A 70 -10.06 -11.13 -8.36
N GLY A 71 -9.50 -11.48 -9.51
CA GLY A 71 -10.03 -12.52 -10.40
C GLY A 71 -10.08 -13.92 -9.76
N MET A 72 -9.24 -14.17 -8.75
CA MET A 72 -9.27 -15.39 -7.94
C MET A 72 -10.24 -15.32 -6.76
N GLY A 73 -10.84 -14.15 -6.50
CA GLY A 73 -11.76 -13.91 -5.38
C GLY A 73 -11.10 -13.38 -4.12
N TYR A 74 -9.82 -12.98 -4.19
CA TYR A 74 -9.08 -12.46 -3.04
C TYR A 74 -9.20 -10.95 -2.89
N TYR A 75 -9.26 -10.49 -1.64
CA TYR A 75 -9.03 -9.10 -1.28
C TYR A 75 -7.54 -8.74 -1.27
N THR A 76 -7.25 -7.46 -1.47
CA THR A 76 -5.89 -6.92 -1.51
C THR A 76 -5.74 -5.71 -0.62
N ILE A 77 -4.74 -5.74 0.25
CA ILE A 77 -4.32 -4.59 1.07
C ILE A 77 -2.98 -4.14 0.53
N LYS A 78 -2.90 -2.93 -0.03
CA LYS A 78 -1.59 -2.37 -0.40
C LYS A 78 -0.98 -1.66 0.82
N HIS A 79 0.11 -2.24 1.33
CA HIS A 79 0.85 -1.67 2.45
C HIS A 79 2.12 -0.94 1.98
N THR A 80 2.32 0.29 2.44
CA THR A 80 3.59 1.02 2.39
C THR A 80 3.62 2.02 3.53
N ASP A 81 4.78 2.15 4.15
CA ASP A 81 5.07 3.20 5.12
C ASP A 81 5.48 4.50 4.42
N GLY A 82 5.50 5.60 5.19
CA GLY A 82 5.99 6.91 4.79
C GLY A 82 4.96 7.83 4.12
N ASN A 83 5.46 8.91 3.50
CA ASN A 83 4.64 9.94 2.87
C ASN A 83 4.11 9.50 1.51
N ILE A 84 2.95 8.86 1.49
CA ILE A 84 2.31 8.40 0.26
C ILE A 84 1.60 9.49 -0.53
N MET A 85 1.40 10.69 0.04
CA MET A 85 0.54 11.73 -0.56
C MET A 85 0.87 12.03 -2.04
N PRO A 86 2.15 12.10 -2.47
CA PRO A 86 2.48 12.35 -3.87
C PRO A 86 2.09 11.24 -4.85
N ILE A 87 1.97 9.99 -4.38
CA ILE A 87 1.63 8.81 -5.18
C ILE A 87 0.26 8.21 -4.83
N LEU A 88 -0.50 8.84 -3.93
CA LEU A 88 -1.76 8.33 -3.41
C LEU A 88 -2.77 8.00 -4.51
N SER A 89 -2.93 8.89 -5.49
CA SER A 89 -3.80 8.66 -6.66
C SER A 89 -3.41 7.39 -7.42
N ARG A 90 -2.11 7.14 -7.62
CA ARG A 90 -1.60 5.98 -8.38
C ARG A 90 -1.86 4.68 -7.63
N LEU A 91 -1.69 4.71 -6.31
CA LEU A 91 -2.03 3.57 -5.45
C LEU A 91 -3.52 3.25 -5.51
N VAL A 92 -4.39 4.26 -5.43
CA VAL A 92 -5.85 4.08 -5.53
C VAL A 92 -6.26 3.61 -6.93
N ASP A 93 -5.64 4.14 -7.99
CA ASP A 93 -5.94 3.79 -9.37
C ASP A 93 -5.51 2.34 -9.73
N CYS A 94 -4.57 1.76 -8.99
CA CYS A 94 -4.27 0.32 -9.04
C CYS A 94 -5.42 -0.54 -8.46
N LYS A 95 -6.40 0.08 -7.80
CA LYS A 95 -7.62 -0.50 -7.22
C LYS A 95 -7.38 -1.61 -6.20
N PRO A 96 -6.50 -1.46 -5.19
CA PRO A 96 -6.53 -2.36 -4.05
C PRO A 96 -7.86 -2.22 -3.31
N ASP A 97 -8.22 -3.20 -2.49
CA ASP A 97 -9.43 -3.13 -1.67
C ASP A 97 -9.20 -2.29 -0.41
N ALA A 98 -7.95 -2.22 0.07
CA ALA A 98 -7.55 -1.31 1.13
C ALA A 98 -6.14 -0.72 0.94
N LEU A 99 -5.90 0.46 1.53
CA LEU A 99 -4.58 1.06 1.72
C LEU A 99 -4.18 1.01 3.20
N HIS A 100 -2.91 0.69 3.43
CA HIS A 100 -2.26 0.69 4.74
C HIS A 100 -0.85 1.30 4.57
N SER A 101 -0.26 2.02 5.52
CA SER A 101 -0.69 2.34 6.89
C SER A 101 -1.18 3.78 7.08
N LEU A 102 -1.00 4.64 6.08
CA LEU A 102 -1.37 6.07 6.10
C LEU A 102 -0.59 6.86 7.16
N ASP A 103 0.71 6.64 7.26
CA ASP A 103 1.57 7.08 8.36
C ASP A 103 1.48 8.57 8.74
N PRO A 104 1.04 8.90 9.97
CA PRO A 104 1.01 10.28 10.45
C PRO A 104 2.44 10.85 10.62
N GLN A 105 3.42 10.00 10.93
CA GLN A 105 4.84 10.36 10.99
C GLN A 105 5.43 10.76 9.63
N GLY A 106 4.80 10.29 8.54
CA GLY A 106 5.08 10.70 7.16
C GLY A 106 4.28 11.93 6.72
N GLY A 107 3.58 12.59 7.64
CA GLY A 107 2.73 13.73 7.33
C GLY A 107 1.43 13.37 6.61
N VAL A 108 1.01 12.09 6.63
CA VAL A 108 -0.24 11.65 6.01
C VAL A 108 -1.41 11.96 6.94
N SER A 109 -2.30 12.85 6.51
CA SER A 109 -3.54 13.16 7.23
C SER A 109 -4.64 12.18 6.85
N LEU A 110 -5.18 11.44 7.83
CA LEU A 110 -6.27 10.49 7.60
C LEU A 110 -7.55 11.19 7.11
N GLU A 111 -7.87 12.37 7.66
CA GLU A 111 -9.02 13.18 7.22
C GLU A 111 -8.93 13.55 5.75
N GLU A 112 -7.73 13.96 5.30
CA GLU A 112 -7.51 14.37 3.92
C GLU A 112 -7.59 13.17 2.97
N VAL A 113 -6.99 12.04 3.33
CA VAL A 113 -7.08 10.81 2.53
C VAL A 113 -8.54 10.34 2.44
N LYS A 114 -9.28 10.36 3.56
CA LYS A 114 -10.71 10.01 3.60
C LYS A 114 -11.56 10.96 2.75
N ARG A 115 -11.29 12.27 2.80
CA ARG A 115 -11.96 13.27 1.97
C ARG A 115 -11.73 13.04 0.48
N LEU A 116 -10.52 12.63 0.08
CA LEU A 116 -10.14 12.45 -1.32
C LEU A 116 -10.56 11.09 -1.90
N TYR A 117 -10.47 10.01 -1.10
CA TYR A 117 -10.57 8.63 -1.60
C TYR A 117 -11.34 7.66 -0.70
N GLY A 118 -11.94 8.12 0.41
CA GLY A 118 -12.64 7.25 1.36
C GLY A 118 -13.88 6.54 0.80
N ASP A 119 -14.40 6.98 -0.35
CA ASP A 119 -15.48 6.35 -1.11
C ASP A 119 -14.99 5.33 -2.15
N LYS A 120 -13.67 5.24 -2.38
CA LYS A 120 -13.06 4.41 -3.43
C LYS A 120 -12.23 3.24 -2.89
N VAL A 121 -11.67 3.37 -1.69
CA VAL A 121 -10.80 2.35 -1.10
C VAL A 121 -10.96 2.34 0.42
N CYS A 122 -10.85 1.15 1.03
CA CYS A 122 -10.81 1.04 2.49
C CYS A 122 -9.51 1.63 3.03
N LEU A 123 -9.58 2.32 4.16
CA LEU A 123 -8.45 2.95 4.82
C LEU A 123 -8.13 2.19 6.11
N ILE A 124 -6.91 1.68 6.23
CA ILE A 124 -6.43 0.95 7.41
C ILE A 124 -5.28 1.74 8.02
N GLY A 125 -5.41 2.12 9.29
CA GLY A 125 -4.48 3.01 9.98
C GLY A 125 -5.19 3.90 11.01
N ASN A 126 -4.60 5.01 11.44
CA ASN A 126 -3.25 5.48 11.13
C ASN A 126 -2.48 5.90 12.39
N VAL A 127 -2.54 5.07 13.43
CA VAL A 127 -1.83 5.35 14.68
C VAL A 127 -0.32 5.47 14.45
N ASN A 128 0.33 6.37 15.18
CA ASN A 128 1.79 6.54 15.18
C ASN A 128 2.43 5.43 16.01
N CYS A 129 2.86 4.35 15.34
CA CYS A 129 3.44 3.19 16.00
C CYS A 129 4.76 3.49 16.74
N ALA A 130 5.49 4.55 16.38
CA ALA A 130 6.72 4.94 17.07
C ALA A 130 6.48 5.30 18.54
N LEU A 131 5.26 5.73 18.90
CA LEU A 131 4.89 6.03 20.29
C LEU A 131 4.97 4.80 21.20
N LEU A 132 4.81 3.58 20.66
CA LEU A 132 4.99 2.35 21.44
C LEU A 132 6.42 2.15 21.94
N GLN A 133 7.40 2.79 21.29
CA GLN A 133 8.81 2.71 21.69
C GLN A 133 9.27 3.94 22.47
N THR A 134 8.78 5.14 22.10
CA THR A 134 9.32 6.41 22.61
C THR A 134 8.34 7.28 23.37
N GLY A 135 7.04 6.97 23.32
CA GLY A 135 5.98 7.73 24.00
C GLY A 135 5.57 7.12 25.33
N THR A 136 4.62 7.76 26.01
CA THR A 136 3.93 7.18 27.17
C THR A 136 2.64 6.44 26.76
N ASP A 137 2.03 5.74 27.72
CA ASP A 137 0.71 5.13 27.53
C ASP A 137 -0.33 6.20 27.18
N GLU A 138 -0.26 7.38 27.80
CA GLU A 138 -1.13 8.53 27.47
C GLU A 138 -0.92 9.01 26.04
N ASP A 139 0.32 9.14 25.56
CA ASP A 139 0.59 9.52 24.17
C ASP A 139 -0.05 8.54 23.18
N CYS A 140 0.07 7.23 23.47
CA CYS A 140 -0.55 6.19 22.65
C CYS A 140 -2.09 6.28 22.66
N ILE A 141 -2.69 6.51 23.83
CA ILE A 141 -4.16 6.65 23.97
C ILE A 141 -4.66 7.88 23.20
N GLU A 142 -3.98 9.01 23.32
CA GLU A 142 -4.39 10.24 22.62
C GLU A 142 -4.23 10.10 21.11
N ASP A 143 -3.20 9.41 20.62
CA ASP A 143 -3.03 9.15 19.19
C ASP A 143 -4.07 8.16 18.61
N VAL A 144 -4.48 7.16 19.40
CA VAL A 144 -5.64 6.31 19.06
C VAL A 144 -6.92 7.14 18.97
N LYS A 145 -7.18 8.02 19.95
CA LYS A 145 -8.36 8.91 19.93
C LYS A 145 -8.35 9.86 18.72
N ARG A 146 -7.18 10.44 18.41
CA ARG A 146 -6.98 11.25 17.19
C ARG A 146 -7.38 10.44 15.95
N SER A 147 -6.83 9.25 15.79
CA SER A 147 -7.09 8.39 14.63
C SER A 147 -8.60 8.08 14.49
N LEU A 148 -9.26 7.69 15.59
CA LEU A 148 -10.71 7.42 15.61
C LEU A 148 -11.56 8.65 15.28
N SER A 149 -11.16 9.85 15.71
CA SER A 149 -11.88 11.08 15.38
C SER A 149 -11.74 11.50 13.92
N GLN A 150 -10.60 11.18 13.29
CA GLN A 150 -10.23 11.63 11.96
C GLN A 150 -10.77 10.74 10.83
N GLY A 151 -11.00 9.44 11.10
CA GLY A 151 -11.38 8.53 10.01
C GLY A 151 -11.97 7.20 10.44
#